data_AF-A0A2V9Q2W3-F1
#
_entry.id   AF-A0A2V9Q2W3-F1
#
_cell.length_a   1.000
_cell.length_b   1.000
_cell.length_c   1.000
_cell.angle_alpha   90.00
_cell.angle_beta   90.00
_cell.angle_gamma   90.00
#
_symmetry.space_group_name_H-M   'P 1'
#
loop_
_entity.id
_entity.type
_entity.pdbx_description
1 polymer ?
#
loop_
_entity_poly.entity_id
_entity_poly.type
_entity_poly.pdbx_seq_one_letter_code
_entity_poly.pdbx_strand_id
1 'polypeptide(L)'
;MMQGLSPRGEVRRKHGTNVRVDGQKPNRRRPCRTSGQLTAKSVSIKVRSVDSAIVHGKWLSLPQEICSVSLRRLRWVILPIQNGGVARALADRLGEDKILGGFSNLGATMVEPGVYEQKNAGHLLIGELAGGVSERTERVARVLSRAVEVKISSNMIGAIWSKLLINCSVTTLGALCSQTMRQYMETEAGKKVFRRTYEETLSVALSIGTRLERLTVDPIPPGWSNNSGAGEDYDSWVKAVIDFYGDIKPSMLQDLERGRKTEIDFINGYVVALGHASGVPVHMNATITDLVHQIERGVLQPTRERMNELAD
;
A
#
# COMPACT_ATOMS: atom_id res chain seq x y z
N MET A 1 -47.09 13.41 -27.89
CA MET A 1 -46.58 13.55 -29.27
C MET A 1 -45.14 14.03 -29.15
N MET A 2 -44.11 13.21 -29.41
CA MET A 2 -43.57 12.86 -30.75
C MET A 2 -43.31 14.11 -31.58
N GLN A 3 -42.16 14.38 -32.23
CA GLN A 3 -40.90 13.73 -32.62
C GLN A 3 -39.98 14.92 -33.07
N GLY A 4 -38.66 14.84 -33.31
CA GLY A 4 -37.80 13.73 -33.68
C GLY A 4 -36.32 14.15 -33.81
N LEU A 5 -35.52 13.17 -34.21
CA LEU A 5 -34.07 12.99 -34.06
C LEU A 5 -33.21 13.45 -35.27
N SER A 6 -31.97 13.91 -34.98
CA SER A 6 -30.65 13.69 -35.68
C SER A 6 -30.48 14.12 -37.16
N PRO A 7 -29.25 14.24 -37.78
CA PRO A 7 -27.95 13.70 -37.33
C PRO A 7 -26.63 14.50 -37.60
N ARG A 8 -25.57 14.05 -36.91
CA ARG A 8 -24.12 14.00 -37.26
C ARG A 8 -23.40 15.24 -37.83
N GLY A 9 -22.32 15.63 -37.15
CA GLY A 9 -21.24 16.46 -37.71
C GLY A 9 -19.90 16.22 -36.98
N GLU A 10 -18.93 15.66 -37.70
CA GLU A 10 -17.58 15.31 -37.26
C GLU A 10 -16.78 16.50 -36.72
N VAL A 11 -16.08 16.34 -35.58
CA VAL A 11 -15.04 17.29 -35.16
C VAL A 11 -13.68 16.81 -35.68
N ARG A 12 -13.25 17.42 -36.78
CA ARG A 12 -11.90 17.27 -37.37
C ARG A 12 -10.82 17.72 -36.38
N ARG A 13 -9.86 16.84 -36.10
CA ARG A 13 -8.60 17.16 -35.41
C ARG A 13 -7.77 18.12 -36.26
N LYS A 14 -7.43 19.30 -35.72
CA LYS A 14 -6.34 20.14 -36.25
C LYS A 14 -5.00 19.67 -35.68
N HIS A 15 -4.10 19.28 -36.57
CA HIS A 15 -2.67 19.12 -36.27
C HIS A 15 -1.96 20.46 -36.21
N GLY A 16 -0.96 20.54 -35.34
CA GLY A 16 0.28 21.28 -35.63
C GLY A 16 0.65 22.39 -34.65
N THR A 17 1.53 22.07 -33.71
CA THR A 17 2.60 23.00 -33.30
C THR A 17 3.87 22.20 -33.01
N ASN A 18 4.83 22.35 -33.91
CA ASN A 18 6.19 21.83 -33.79
C ASN A 18 7.00 22.75 -32.86
N VAL A 19 7.61 22.21 -31.82
CA VAL A 19 8.76 22.85 -31.17
C VAL A 19 9.99 22.10 -31.65
N ARG A 20 10.78 22.76 -32.52
CA ARG A 20 12.12 22.30 -32.92
C ARG A 20 13.12 22.75 -31.85
N VAL A 21 13.88 21.80 -31.31
CA VAL A 21 15.18 22.09 -30.69
C VAL A 21 16.23 21.75 -31.72
N ASP A 22 17.08 22.73 -32.01
CA ASP A 22 18.10 22.68 -33.05
C ASP A 22 19.25 21.75 -32.67
N GLY A 23 19.81 21.06 -33.67
CA GLY A 23 21.12 20.41 -33.56
C GLY A 23 21.17 18.93 -33.14
N GLN A 24 20.70 18.00 -33.99
CA GLN A 24 21.35 16.68 -34.19
C GLN A 24 20.84 16.02 -35.48
N LYS A 25 21.77 15.53 -36.32
CA LYS A 25 21.51 14.94 -37.65
C LYS A 25 20.67 13.65 -37.57
N PRO A 26 19.78 13.37 -38.55
CA PRO A 26 18.95 12.17 -38.55
C PRO A 26 19.74 10.96 -39.06
N ASN A 27 19.78 9.85 -38.30
CA ASN A 27 20.29 8.58 -38.83
C ASN A 27 19.23 7.46 -38.74
N ARG A 28 18.74 7.08 -39.93
CA ARG A 28 18.13 5.82 -40.39
C ARG A 28 17.11 5.09 -39.48
N ARG A 29 15.85 5.17 -39.91
CA ARG A 29 14.72 4.30 -39.50
C ARG A 29 14.96 2.85 -39.95
N ARG A 30 14.80 1.88 -39.03
CA ARG A 30 14.37 0.51 -39.35
C ARG A 30 13.00 0.28 -38.68
N PRO A 31 11.97 -0.22 -39.38
CA PRO A 31 10.68 -0.48 -38.77
C PRO A 31 10.72 -1.85 -38.08
N CYS A 32 10.61 -1.88 -36.76
CA CYS A 32 10.34 -3.13 -36.04
C CYS A 32 8.82 -3.30 -35.92
N ARG A 33 8.25 -4.23 -36.69
CA ARG A 33 6.91 -4.75 -36.43
C ARG A 33 7.00 -5.66 -35.21
N THR A 34 6.24 -5.36 -34.16
CA THR A 34 5.86 -6.35 -33.14
C THR A 34 4.36 -6.24 -32.90
N SER A 35 3.61 -7.11 -33.58
CA SER A 35 2.30 -7.57 -33.15
C SER A 35 2.48 -8.40 -31.87
N GLY A 36 1.93 -7.93 -30.76
CA GLY A 36 1.90 -8.66 -29.49
C GLY A 36 1.19 -7.82 -28.43
N GLN A 37 0.12 -8.38 -27.85
CA GLN A 37 -0.56 -7.81 -26.70
C GLN A 37 0.44 -7.56 -25.57
N LEU A 38 0.59 -6.30 -25.15
CA LEU A 38 1.37 -5.92 -23.98
C LEU A 38 0.47 -6.07 -22.75
N THR A 39 0.52 -7.24 -22.11
CA THR A 39 0.04 -7.42 -20.72
C THR A 39 0.97 -6.63 -19.80
N ALA A 40 0.37 -5.85 -18.88
CA ALA A 40 0.99 -4.87 -17.99
C ALA A 40 2.44 -5.22 -17.59
N LYS A 41 3.41 -4.61 -18.27
CA LYS A 41 4.82 -4.68 -17.89
C LYS A 41 5.04 -3.68 -16.77
N SER A 42 5.63 -4.17 -15.69
CA SER A 42 6.25 -3.41 -14.61
C SER A 42 6.89 -2.12 -15.11
N VAL A 43 6.63 -1.01 -14.39
CA VAL A 43 7.38 0.23 -14.57
C VAL A 43 8.78 -0.01 -14.00
N SER A 44 9.65 -0.56 -14.84
CA SER A 44 11.09 -0.56 -14.60
C SER A 44 11.60 0.81 -15.01
N ILE A 45 11.79 1.70 -14.03
CA ILE A 45 12.54 2.93 -14.27
C ILE A 45 13.99 2.50 -14.50
N LYS A 46 14.38 2.34 -15.77
CA LYS A 46 15.76 2.06 -16.17
C LYS A 46 16.54 3.37 -16.13
N VAL A 47 16.88 3.82 -14.93
CA VAL A 47 17.44 5.16 -14.76
C VAL A 47 18.96 5.08 -14.68
N ARG A 48 19.62 5.62 -15.71
CA ARG A 48 21.07 5.81 -15.77
C ARG A 48 21.44 6.89 -14.75
N SER A 49 22.28 6.52 -13.77
CA SER A 49 22.84 7.36 -12.69
C SER A 49 21.81 8.28 -12.01
N VAL A 50 21.29 7.87 -10.87
CA VAL A 50 20.38 8.70 -10.07
C VAL A 50 20.94 8.84 -8.67
N ASP A 51 20.76 10.00 -8.07
CA ASP A 51 21.07 10.18 -6.66
C ASP A 51 19.96 9.59 -5.76
N SER A 52 18.80 9.26 -6.33
CA SER A 52 17.66 8.64 -5.65
C SER A 52 16.79 7.78 -6.57
N ALA A 53 16.24 6.68 -6.07
CA ALA A 53 15.30 5.81 -6.78
C ALA A 53 14.01 5.64 -5.97
N ILE A 54 12.86 5.89 -6.60
CA ILE A 54 11.56 5.56 -6.03
C ILE A 54 11.22 4.14 -6.45
N VAL A 55 10.92 3.31 -5.45
CA VAL A 55 10.54 1.91 -5.69
C VAL A 55 9.06 1.79 -5.45
N HIS A 56 8.32 1.55 -6.53
CA HIS A 56 6.87 1.41 -6.54
C HIS A 56 6.46 0.20 -7.38
N GLY A 57 5.37 -0.45 -7.00
CA GLY A 57 4.93 -1.75 -7.52
C GLY A 57 4.87 -2.80 -6.41
N LYS A 58 3.98 -3.78 -6.53
CA LYS A 58 3.87 -4.87 -5.54
C LYS A 58 5.18 -5.61 -5.40
N TRP A 59 5.53 -6.07 -4.20
CA TRP A 59 6.81 -6.75 -3.93
C TRP A 59 7.11 -7.91 -4.89
N LEU A 60 6.10 -8.65 -5.31
CA LEU A 60 6.26 -9.76 -6.25
C LEU A 60 6.72 -9.35 -7.65
N SER A 61 6.60 -8.05 -7.96
CA SER A 61 7.09 -7.43 -9.20
C SER A 61 8.43 -6.72 -9.03
N LEU A 62 9.02 -6.69 -7.83
CA LEU A 62 10.40 -6.30 -7.59
C LEU A 62 11.30 -7.50 -7.90
N PRO A 63 11.91 -7.56 -9.09
CA PRO A 63 12.62 -8.76 -9.48
C PRO A 63 13.93 -8.85 -8.67
N GLN A 64 14.55 -10.03 -8.70
CA GLN A 64 15.97 -10.26 -8.38
C GLN A 64 16.92 -9.22 -9.03
N GLU A 65 16.41 -8.38 -9.95
CA GLU A 65 17.08 -7.28 -10.60
C GLU A 65 17.69 -6.24 -9.64
N ILE A 66 17.02 -5.81 -8.54
CA ILE A 66 17.68 -4.92 -7.56
C ILE A 66 18.89 -5.64 -6.92
N CYS A 67 18.81 -6.96 -6.73
CA CYS A 67 19.93 -7.76 -6.24
C CYS A 67 21.03 -7.97 -7.30
N SER A 68 20.72 -7.87 -8.59
CA SER A 68 21.67 -8.06 -9.71
C SER A 68 22.38 -6.79 -10.15
N VAL A 69 21.84 -5.61 -9.82
CA VAL A 69 22.51 -4.34 -10.09
C VAL A 69 23.71 -4.24 -9.14
N SER A 70 24.92 -4.19 -9.69
CA SER A 70 26.13 -3.91 -8.93
C SER A 70 26.08 -2.46 -8.40
N LEU A 71 25.46 -2.27 -7.22
CA LEU A 71 25.24 -0.98 -6.55
C LEU A 71 26.51 -0.35 -5.95
N ARG A 72 27.70 -0.86 -6.28
CA ARG A 72 28.95 -0.60 -5.52
C ARG A 72 29.57 0.79 -5.66
N ARG A 73 28.97 1.75 -6.39
CA ARG A 73 29.68 3.01 -6.76
C ARG A 73 28.90 4.33 -6.73
N LEU A 74 27.65 4.37 -6.27
CA LEU A 74 26.86 5.61 -6.25
C LEU A 74 26.17 5.76 -4.87
N ARG A 75 25.99 7.00 -4.38
CA ARG A 75 25.28 7.31 -3.13
C ARG A 75 23.79 7.41 -3.45
N TRP A 76 23.07 6.30 -3.36
CA TRP A 76 21.64 6.24 -3.67
C TRP A 76 20.79 6.31 -2.40
N VAL A 77 19.60 6.91 -2.54
CA VAL A 77 18.50 6.76 -1.60
C VAL A 77 17.36 6.00 -2.27
N ILE A 78 16.88 4.93 -1.66
CA ILE A 78 15.73 4.15 -2.10
C ILE A 78 14.52 4.50 -1.23
N LEU A 79 13.43 4.91 -1.87
CA LEU A 79 12.15 5.16 -1.22
C LEU A 79 11.12 4.09 -1.68
N PRO A 80 10.98 2.98 -0.94
CA PRO A 80 9.84 2.10 -1.08
C PRO A 80 8.57 2.79 -0.56
N ILE A 81 7.50 2.72 -1.34
CA ILE A 81 6.16 3.24 -0.96
C ILE A 81 5.08 2.15 -0.92
N GLN A 82 5.50 0.88 -0.93
CA GLN A 82 4.62 -0.28 -0.75
C GLN A 82 4.06 -0.37 0.67
N ASN A 83 2.97 -1.12 0.83
CA ASN A 83 2.38 -1.37 2.14
C ASN A 83 3.25 -2.34 2.96
N GLY A 84 3.06 -2.28 4.28
CA GLY A 84 3.58 -3.28 5.20
C GLY A 84 5.09 -3.23 5.43
N GLY A 85 5.68 -4.38 5.74
CA GLY A 85 7.08 -4.51 6.17
C GLY A 85 8.15 -4.32 5.08
N VAL A 86 7.77 -3.92 3.86
CA VAL A 86 8.67 -3.86 2.70
C VAL A 86 9.90 -2.96 2.93
N ALA A 87 9.70 -1.78 3.53
CA ALA A 87 10.80 -0.86 3.79
C ALA A 87 11.84 -1.45 4.75
N ARG A 88 11.39 -2.13 5.82
CA ARG A 88 12.28 -2.81 6.77
C ARG A 88 13.02 -3.98 6.10
N ALA A 89 12.31 -4.81 5.34
CA ALA A 89 12.92 -5.93 4.62
C ALA A 89 14.02 -5.48 3.64
N LEU A 90 13.83 -4.34 2.96
CA LEU A 90 14.86 -3.75 2.12
C LEU A 90 16.04 -3.20 2.94
N ALA A 91 15.77 -2.56 4.07
CA ALA A 91 16.81 -2.02 4.96
C ALA A 91 17.70 -3.13 5.53
N ASP A 92 17.11 -4.25 5.95
CA ASP A 92 17.84 -5.41 6.48
C ASP A 92 18.80 -6.00 5.44
N ARG A 93 18.46 -5.92 4.15
CA ARG A 93 19.26 -6.48 3.06
C ARG A 93 20.28 -5.51 2.47
N LEU A 94 19.92 -4.23 2.35
CA LEU A 94 20.69 -3.23 1.59
C LEU A 94 21.43 -2.22 2.49
N GLY A 95 21.07 -2.14 3.76
CA GLY A 95 21.54 -1.15 4.71
C GLY A 95 20.53 -0.01 4.89
N GLU A 96 20.26 0.35 6.14
CA GLU A 96 19.34 1.42 6.51
C GLU A 96 19.79 2.81 6.04
N ASP A 97 21.10 3.00 5.87
CA ASP A 97 21.75 4.17 5.28
C ASP A 97 21.39 4.40 3.80
N LYS A 98 20.66 3.47 3.17
CA LYS A 98 20.18 3.56 1.79
C LYS A 98 18.67 3.58 1.67
N ILE A 99 17.93 3.19 2.71
CA ILE A 99 16.48 3.03 2.64
C ILE A 99 15.80 4.11 3.49
N LEU A 100 14.84 4.81 2.88
CA LEU A 100 13.83 5.58 3.62
C LEU A 100 12.58 4.72 3.83
N GLY A 101 11.77 5.05 4.83
CA GLY A 101 10.41 4.55 4.90
C GLY A 101 9.47 5.46 4.12
N GLY A 102 8.42 4.88 3.54
CA GLY A 102 7.35 5.66 2.96
C GLY A 102 6.09 4.86 2.69
N PHE A 103 4.96 5.56 2.63
CA PHE A 103 3.73 5.02 2.08
C PHE A 103 2.89 6.13 1.48
N SER A 104 1.96 5.73 0.60
CA SER A 104 1.00 6.65 0.00
C SER A 104 -0.38 6.54 0.64
N ASN A 105 -1.00 7.67 0.93
CA ASN A 105 -2.44 7.77 1.25
C ASN A 105 -3.27 8.22 0.03
N LEU A 106 -2.69 8.16 -1.18
CA LEU A 106 -3.40 8.34 -2.44
C LEU A 106 -4.30 7.14 -2.69
N GLY A 107 -5.59 7.41 -2.85
CA GLY A 107 -6.53 6.47 -3.43
C GLY A 107 -6.39 6.55 -4.95
N ALA A 108 -5.88 5.50 -5.57
CA ALA A 108 -5.85 5.40 -7.02
C ALA A 108 -6.19 3.96 -7.45
N THR A 109 -6.91 3.81 -8.55
CA THR A 109 -7.10 2.49 -9.18
C THR A 109 -6.81 2.59 -10.67
N MET A 110 -6.17 1.54 -11.19
CA MET A 110 -6.03 1.37 -12.63
C MET A 110 -7.36 0.80 -13.16
N VAL A 111 -8.11 1.57 -13.95
CA VAL A 111 -9.40 1.13 -14.50
C VAL A 111 -9.21 0.25 -15.73
N GLU A 112 -8.18 0.55 -16.53
CA GLU A 112 -7.69 -0.25 -17.64
C GLU A 112 -6.16 -0.03 -17.79
N PRO A 113 -5.43 -0.91 -18.49
CA PRO A 113 -3.96 -0.78 -18.61
C PRO A 113 -3.51 0.61 -19.07
N GLY A 114 -2.84 1.34 -18.17
CA GLY A 114 -2.33 2.69 -18.44
C GLY A 114 -3.30 3.84 -18.13
N VAL A 115 -4.53 3.56 -17.73
CA VAL A 115 -5.53 4.57 -17.32
C VAL A 115 -5.81 4.44 -15.84
N TYR A 116 -5.56 5.53 -15.11
CA TYR A 116 -5.66 5.58 -13.66
C TYR A 116 -6.71 6.61 -13.25
N GLU A 117 -7.58 6.21 -12.35
CA GLU A 117 -8.49 7.10 -11.65
C GLU A 117 -7.92 7.42 -10.27
N GLN A 118 -7.75 8.70 -9.96
CA GLN A 118 -7.39 9.18 -8.63
C GLN A 118 -8.67 9.51 -7.86
N LYS A 119 -8.86 8.85 -6.72
CA LYS A 119 -10.05 8.93 -5.87
C LYS A 119 -9.92 9.95 -4.74
N ASN A 120 -8.71 10.37 -4.40
CA ASN A 120 -8.46 11.43 -3.41
C ASN A 120 -7.17 12.22 -3.74
N ALA A 121 -7.02 13.41 -3.16
CA ALA A 121 -5.80 14.21 -3.32
C ALA A 121 -4.57 13.54 -2.68
N GLY A 122 -4.75 12.95 -1.49
CA GLY A 122 -3.76 12.16 -0.73
C GLY A 122 -2.41 12.84 -0.49
N HIS A 123 -1.47 12.10 0.10
CA HIS A 123 -0.08 12.53 0.25
C HIS A 123 0.85 11.31 0.31
N LEU A 124 2.15 11.55 0.08
CA LEU A 124 3.20 10.62 0.46
C LEU A 124 3.70 10.99 1.86
N LEU A 125 3.67 10.03 2.78
CA LEU A 125 4.39 10.15 4.05
C LEU A 125 5.74 9.46 3.88
N ILE A 126 6.83 10.16 4.16
CA ILE A 126 8.19 9.63 4.06
C ILE A 126 8.97 9.94 5.33
N GLY A 127 10.02 9.17 5.62
CA GLY A 127 10.87 9.45 6.78
C GLY A 127 11.99 8.45 6.97
N GLU A 128 12.83 8.72 7.96
CA GLU A 128 13.90 7.82 8.38
C GLU A 128 13.35 6.63 9.16
N LEU A 129 13.81 5.42 8.84
CA LEU A 129 13.44 4.22 9.62
C LEU A 129 14.01 4.29 11.05
N ALA A 130 15.22 4.83 11.21
CA ALA A 130 15.85 5.09 12.52
C ALA A 130 15.14 6.20 13.32
N GLY A 131 14.21 6.92 12.71
CA GLY A 131 13.59 8.12 13.26
C GLY A 131 14.42 9.39 13.06
N GLY A 132 13.84 10.52 13.46
CA GLY A 132 14.36 11.85 13.21
C GLY A 132 14.11 12.34 11.78
N VAL A 133 14.60 13.55 11.50
CA VAL A 133 14.56 14.17 10.17
C VAL A 133 15.99 14.34 9.69
N SER A 134 16.24 14.01 8.42
CA SER A 134 17.57 14.08 7.82
C SER A 134 17.57 14.94 6.56
N GLU A 135 18.75 15.47 6.23
CA GLU A 135 18.96 16.23 5.00
C GLU A 135 18.61 15.41 3.74
N ARG A 136 18.81 14.08 3.76
CA ARG A 136 18.43 13.21 2.64
C ARG A 136 16.91 13.11 2.49
N THR A 137 16.18 13.03 3.60
CA THR A 137 14.72 12.99 3.59
C THR A 137 14.15 14.30 3.08
N GLU A 138 14.70 15.44 3.51
CA GLU A 138 14.30 16.77 3.03
C GLU A 138 14.60 16.96 1.54
N ARG A 139 15.76 16.49 1.05
CA ARG A 139 16.08 16.52 -0.38
C ARG A 139 15.06 15.75 -1.20
N VAL A 140 14.70 14.54 -0.77
CA VAL A 140 13.68 13.72 -1.43
C VAL A 140 12.33 14.42 -1.40
N ALA A 141 11.91 14.95 -0.26
CA ALA A 141 10.67 15.71 -0.14
C ALA A 141 10.63 16.90 -1.12
N ARG A 142 11.67 17.74 -1.16
CA ARG A 142 11.75 18.90 -2.07
C ARG A 142 11.56 18.55 -3.54
N VAL A 143 12.06 17.39 -3.98
CA VAL A 143 11.91 16.93 -5.37
C VAL A 143 10.48 16.44 -5.61
N LEU A 144 9.96 15.57 -4.72
CA LEU A 144 8.65 14.95 -4.87
C LEU A 144 7.49 15.93 -4.68
N SER A 145 7.66 16.96 -3.85
CA SER A 145 6.68 18.02 -3.59
C SER A 145 6.28 18.82 -4.84
N ARG A 146 7.02 18.69 -5.95
CA ARG A 146 6.66 19.29 -7.24
C ARG A 146 5.51 18.56 -7.95
N ALA A 147 5.22 17.32 -7.54
CA ALA A 147 4.24 16.46 -8.20
C ALA A 147 3.11 15.98 -7.26
N VAL A 148 3.39 15.83 -5.96
CA VAL A 148 2.46 15.31 -4.97
C VAL A 148 2.69 15.99 -3.63
N GLU A 149 1.66 16.09 -2.78
CA GLU A 149 1.86 16.49 -1.38
C GLU A 149 2.77 15.47 -0.68
N VAL A 150 3.81 15.95 0.00
CA VAL A 150 4.76 15.12 0.75
C VAL A 150 4.82 15.61 2.18
N LYS A 151 4.70 14.69 3.12
CA LYS A 151 4.88 14.91 4.55
C LYS A 151 6.09 14.13 5.04
N ILE A 152 6.87 14.74 5.92
CA ILE A 152 8.00 14.08 6.57
C ILE A 152 7.55 13.65 7.97
N SER A 153 7.68 12.37 8.28
CA SER A 153 7.54 11.84 9.64
C SER A 153 8.90 11.72 10.30
N SER A 154 8.99 12.14 11.56
CA SER A 154 10.16 11.92 12.42
C SER A 154 10.13 10.57 13.15
N ASN A 155 9.04 9.80 13.01
CA ASN A 155 8.91 8.44 13.54
C ASN A 155 8.18 7.56 12.51
N MET A 156 8.87 7.34 11.38
CA MET A 156 8.34 6.64 10.22
C MET A 156 7.97 5.18 10.52
N ILE A 157 8.72 4.50 11.40
CA ILE A 157 8.38 3.14 11.85
C ILE A 157 7.04 3.14 12.59
N GLY A 158 6.81 4.11 13.49
CA GLY A 158 5.52 4.29 14.15
C GLY A 158 4.38 4.50 13.15
N ALA A 159 4.59 5.31 12.12
CA ALA A 159 3.60 5.53 11.07
C ALA A 159 3.31 4.27 10.25
N ILE A 160 4.34 3.51 9.88
CA ILE A 160 4.19 2.24 9.14
C ILE A 160 3.34 1.26 9.97
N TRP A 161 3.64 1.10 11.26
CA TRP A 161 2.88 0.22 12.14
C TRP A 161 1.43 0.69 12.35
N SER A 162 1.21 1.99 12.54
CA SER A 162 -0.15 2.54 12.63
C SER A 162 -0.99 2.24 11.38
N LYS A 163 -0.37 2.30 10.19
CA LYS A 163 -1.04 1.90 8.95
C LYS A 163 -1.19 0.38 8.83
N LEU A 164 -0.21 -0.38 9.30
CA LEU A 164 -0.24 -1.84 9.29
C LEU A 164 -1.40 -2.40 10.13
N LEU A 165 -1.72 -1.78 11.27
CA LEU A 165 -2.90 -2.12 12.07
C LEU A 165 -4.18 -2.10 11.23
N ILE A 166 -4.38 -1.05 10.44
CA ILE A 166 -5.53 -0.92 9.52
C ILE A 166 -5.44 -1.94 8.38
N ASN A 167 -4.27 -2.12 7.77
CA ASN A 167 -4.13 -3.08 6.68
C ASN A 167 -4.45 -4.52 7.13
N CYS A 168 -3.95 -4.94 8.29
CA CYS A 168 -4.16 -6.28 8.85
C CYS A 168 -5.62 -6.53 9.26
N SER A 169 -6.35 -5.51 9.68
CA SER A 169 -7.70 -5.66 10.26
C SER A 169 -8.83 -5.18 9.35
N VAL A 170 -8.54 -4.39 8.33
CA VAL A 170 -9.54 -3.82 7.40
C VAL A 170 -9.35 -4.40 6.00
N THR A 171 -8.14 -4.25 5.45
CA THR A 171 -7.89 -4.58 4.05
C THR A 171 -7.95 -6.09 3.82
N THR A 172 -7.34 -6.88 4.70
CA THR A 172 -7.27 -8.34 4.53
C THR A 172 -8.57 -9.02 4.95
N LEU A 173 -9.22 -8.55 6.02
CA LEU A 173 -10.55 -9.03 6.41
C LEU A 173 -11.58 -8.81 5.30
N GLY A 174 -11.65 -7.59 4.74
CA GLY A 174 -12.56 -7.32 3.62
C GLY A 174 -12.23 -8.13 2.36
N ALA A 175 -10.95 -8.49 2.15
CA ALA A 175 -10.55 -9.39 1.07
C ALA A 175 -10.99 -10.84 1.30
N LEU A 176 -10.95 -11.32 2.55
CA LEU A 176 -11.44 -12.66 2.90
C LEU A 176 -12.96 -12.78 2.75
N CYS A 177 -13.71 -11.79 3.22
CA CYS A 177 -15.17 -11.86 3.20
C CYS A 177 -15.83 -11.27 1.95
N SER A 178 -15.06 -10.70 1.03
CA SER A 178 -15.57 -9.97 -0.14
C SER A 178 -16.54 -8.84 0.24
N GLN A 179 -16.27 -8.17 1.36
CA GLN A 179 -17.09 -7.08 1.89
C GLN A 179 -16.22 -5.87 2.25
N THR A 180 -16.86 -4.72 2.42
CA THR A 180 -16.23 -3.56 3.07
C THR A 180 -16.23 -3.72 4.59
N MET A 181 -15.45 -2.90 5.29
CA MET A 181 -15.47 -2.90 6.75
C MET A 181 -16.83 -2.57 7.33
N ARG A 182 -17.54 -1.59 6.77
CA ARG A 182 -18.88 -1.25 7.24
C ARG A 182 -19.80 -2.48 7.22
N GLN A 183 -19.74 -3.26 6.15
CA GLN A 183 -20.58 -4.44 5.96
C GLN A 183 -20.24 -5.59 6.92
N TYR A 184 -18.97 -5.96 7.12
CA TYR A 184 -18.67 -7.06 8.05
C TYR A 184 -18.83 -6.65 9.52
N MET A 185 -18.63 -5.37 9.85
CA MET A 185 -18.81 -4.84 11.21
C MET A 185 -20.28 -4.76 11.66
N GLU A 186 -21.25 -4.99 10.75
CA GLU A 186 -22.67 -5.17 11.10
C GLU A 186 -22.94 -6.50 11.84
N THR A 187 -21.98 -7.43 11.82
CA THR A 187 -22.09 -8.74 12.46
C THR A 187 -21.21 -8.86 13.70
N GLU A 188 -21.66 -9.60 14.71
CA GLU A 188 -20.85 -9.88 15.91
C GLU A 188 -19.57 -10.67 15.57
N ALA A 189 -19.65 -11.59 14.61
CA ALA A 189 -18.49 -12.31 14.10
C ALA A 189 -17.44 -11.35 13.50
N GLY A 190 -17.85 -10.43 12.62
CA GLY A 190 -16.94 -9.45 12.03
C GLY A 190 -16.32 -8.51 13.07
N LYS A 191 -17.09 -8.04 14.05
CA LYS A 191 -16.56 -7.24 15.18
C LYS A 191 -15.51 -8.02 15.98
N LYS A 192 -15.78 -9.28 16.30
CA LYS A 192 -14.88 -10.17 17.05
C LYS A 192 -13.58 -10.43 16.29
N VAL A 193 -13.66 -10.75 15.01
CA VAL A 193 -12.49 -11.01 14.16
C VAL A 193 -11.66 -9.74 13.95
N PHE A 194 -12.30 -8.60 13.69
CA PHE A 194 -11.63 -7.30 13.61
C PHE A 194 -10.84 -7.01 14.89
N ARG A 195 -11.51 -7.10 16.06
CA ARG A 195 -10.90 -6.85 17.36
C ARG A 195 -9.69 -7.74 17.59
N ARG A 196 -9.83 -9.07 17.45
CA ARG A 196 -8.73 -10.03 17.65
C ARG A 196 -7.54 -9.75 16.74
N THR A 197 -7.81 -9.50 15.45
CA THR A 197 -6.75 -9.24 14.46
C THR A 197 -5.98 -7.95 14.77
N TYR A 198 -6.72 -6.90 15.17
CA TYR A 198 -6.13 -5.62 15.55
C TYR A 198 -5.33 -5.76 16.85
N GLU A 199 -5.87 -6.42 17.88
CA GLU A 199 -5.22 -6.66 19.18
C GLU A 199 -3.90 -7.42 19.04
N GLU A 200 -3.87 -8.51 18.25
CA GLU A 200 -2.64 -9.26 17.98
C GLU A 200 -1.59 -8.35 17.31
N THR A 201 -1.99 -7.62 16.26
CA THR A 201 -1.07 -6.72 15.54
C THR A 201 -0.52 -5.62 16.46
N LEU A 202 -1.37 -5.05 17.30
CA LEU A 202 -0.98 -4.05 18.28
C LEU A 202 -0.03 -4.63 19.33
N SER A 203 -0.31 -5.83 19.81
CA SER A 203 0.54 -6.53 20.79
C SER A 203 1.93 -6.77 20.25
N VAL A 204 2.06 -7.18 18.98
CA VAL A 204 3.36 -7.29 18.32
C VAL A 204 4.05 -5.93 18.27
N ALA A 205 3.39 -4.88 17.79
CA ALA A 205 3.96 -3.54 17.69
C ALA A 205 4.50 -3.03 19.03
N LEU A 206 3.73 -3.20 20.11
CA LEU A 206 4.11 -2.81 21.46
C LEU A 206 5.24 -3.68 22.01
N SER A 207 5.24 -4.99 21.76
CA SER A 207 6.27 -5.92 22.24
C SER A 207 7.66 -5.60 21.72
N ILE A 208 7.76 -5.05 20.51
CA ILE A 208 9.02 -4.64 19.90
C ILE A 208 9.39 -3.17 20.20
N GLY A 209 8.66 -2.52 21.11
CA GLY A 209 8.92 -1.14 21.53
C GLY A 209 8.51 -0.06 20.52
N THR A 210 7.61 -0.36 19.59
CA THR A 210 7.17 0.64 18.60
C THR A 210 6.34 1.73 19.26
N ARG A 211 6.78 2.98 19.14
CA ARG A 211 5.93 4.14 19.42
C ARG A 211 5.06 4.43 18.21
N LEU A 212 3.78 4.10 18.31
CA LEU A 212 2.81 4.30 17.23
C LEU A 212 2.54 5.80 16.99
N GLU A 213 2.29 6.17 15.72
CA GLU A 213 1.91 7.54 15.35
C GLU A 213 0.41 7.66 15.14
N ARG A 214 -0.18 8.76 15.63
CA ARG A 214 -1.56 9.11 15.26
C ARG A 214 -1.61 9.50 13.78
N LEU A 215 -2.34 8.70 13.00
CA LEU A 215 -2.65 9.01 11.60
C LEU A 215 -4.03 9.68 11.54
N THR A 216 -4.98 9.10 10.79
CA THR A 216 -6.37 9.59 10.78
C THR A 216 -7.06 9.35 12.14
N VAL A 217 -6.88 8.17 12.69
CA VAL A 217 -7.44 7.74 13.98
C VAL A 217 -6.29 7.45 14.93
N ASP A 218 -6.58 7.46 16.24
CA ASP A 218 -5.61 6.99 17.22
C ASP A 218 -5.32 5.49 16.96
N PRO A 219 -4.07 5.06 16.82
CA PRO A 219 -3.75 3.65 16.61
C PRO A 219 -3.97 2.80 17.87
N ILE A 220 -4.05 3.41 19.06
CA ILE A 220 -4.27 2.71 20.33
C ILE A 220 -5.69 3.01 20.82
N PRO A 221 -6.62 2.06 20.71
CA PRO A 221 -7.97 2.19 21.26
C PRO A 221 -8.00 2.50 22.75
N PRO A 222 -9.04 3.22 23.21
CA PRO A 222 -9.28 3.43 24.63
C PRO A 222 -9.36 2.12 25.40
N GLY A 223 -8.73 2.06 26.57
CA GLY A 223 -8.69 0.88 27.43
C GLY A 223 -7.59 -0.14 27.07
N TRP A 224 -6.85 0.05 25.97
CA TRP A 224 -5.70 -0.81 25.61
C TRP A 224 -4.34 -0.24 25.99
N SER A 225 -4.28 0.99 26.51
CA SER A 225 -3.09 1.50 27.18
C SER A 225 -3.43 2.11 28.54
N ASN A 226 -2.45 2.09 29.43
CA ASN A 226 -2.52 2.76 30.74
C ASN A 226 -2.62 4.30 30.62
N ASN A 227 -2.53 4.86 29.41
CA ASN A 227 -2.64 6.30 29.12
C ASN A 227 -4.04 6.73 28.64
N SER A 228 -4.99 5.80 28.55
CA SER A 228 -6.37 6.13 28.16
C SER A 228 -6.99 7.03 29.24
N GLY A 229 -7.27 8.29 28.91
CA GLY A 229 -8.01 9.18 29.80
C GLY A 229 -9.37 8.55 30.13
N ALA A 230 -9.80 8.64 31.39
CA ALA A 230 -11.14 8.19 31.79
C ALA A 230 -12.19 8.93 30.94
N GLY A 231 -12.90 8.20 30.06
CA GLY A 231 -14.02 8.73 29.27
C GLY A 231 -13.96 8.55 27.76
N GLU A 232 -12.87 8.03 27.17
CA GLU A 232 -12.90 7.62 25.77
C GLU A 232 -13.50 6.22 25.63
N ASP A 233 -14.53 6.09 24.79
CA ASP A 233 -15.25 4.84 24.57
C ASP A 233 -14.72 4.10 23.32
N TYR A 234 -14.49 2.79 23.47
CA TYR A 234 -14.06 1.91 22.37
C TYR A 234 -15.02 1.97 21.19
N ASP A 235 -16.32 2.05 21.43
CA ASP A 235 -17.32 2.11 20.35
C ASP A 235 -17.20 3.41 19.55
N SER A 236 -16.88 4.52 20.21
CA SER A 236 -16.59 5.80 19.55
C SER A 236 -15.32 5.72 18.70
N TRP A 237 -14.29 5.03 19.19
CA TRP A 237 -13.09 4.76 18.41
C TRP A 237 -13.39 3.90 17.17
N VAL A 238 -14.08 2.78 17.34
CA VAL A 238 -14.50 1.91 16.22
C VAL A 238 -15.32 2.70 15.21
N LYS A 239 -16.26 3.53 15.67
CA LYS A 239 -17.06 4.40 14.79
C LYS A 239 -16.16 5.32 13.96
N ALA A 240 -15.15 5.95 14.55
CA ALA A 240 -14.22 6.79 13.81
C ALA A 240 -13.42 6.02 12.75
N VAL A 241 -13.03 4.77 13.04
CA VAL A 241 -12.39 3.89 12.06
C VAL A 241 -13.35 3.57 10.91
N ILE A 242 -14.60 3.22 11.21
CA ILE A 242 -15.64 2.93 10.21
C ILE A 242 -15.96 4.17 9.36
N ASP A 243 -16.05 5.36 9.97
CA ASP A 243 -16.36 6.58 9.24
C ASP A 243 -15.29 6.91 8.19
N PHE A 244 -14.02 6.56 8.44
CA PHE A 244 -12.93 6.83 7.50
C PHE A 244 -12.65 5.69 6.52
N TYR A 245 -12.68 4.44 7.00
CA TYR A 245 -12.28 3.27 6.21
C TYR A 245 -13.44 2.35 5.79
N GLY A 246 -14.62 2.53 6.39
CA GLY A 246 -15.75 1.60 6.34
C GLY A 246 -16.25 1.28 4.93
N ASP A 247 -16.27 2.26 4.03
CA ASP A 247 -16.81 2.14 2.67
C ASP A 247 -15.72 1.96 1.60
N ILE A 248 -14.45 2.01 2.01
CA ILE A 248 -13.34 1.87 1.08
C ILE A 248 -13.26 0.42 0.64
N LYS A 249 -13.38 0.17 -0.68
CA LYS A 249 -13.16 -1.15 -1.24
C LYS A 249 -11.70 -1.58 -0.99
N PRO A 250 -11.45 -2.69 -0.27
CA PRO A 250 -10.10 -3.13 0.05
C PRO A 250 -9.22 -3.31 -1.19
N SER A 251 -7.97 -2.85 -1.13
CA SER A 251 -7.02 -3.02 -2.24
C SER A 251 -6.72 -4.49 -2.51
N MET A 252 -6.54 -5.28 -1.46
CA MET A 252 -6.31 -6.72 -1.57
C MET A 252 -7.50 -7.45 -2.21
N LEU A 253 -8.75 -7.05 -1.92
CA LEU A 253 -9.93 -7.61 -2.59
C LEU A 253 -9.89 -7.32 -4.10
N GLN A 254 -9.57 -6.08 -4.49
CA GLN A 254 -9.44 -5.71 -5.91
C GLN A 254 -8.34 -6.52 -6.61
N ASP A 255 -7.32 -6.96 -5.88
CA ASP A 255 -6.27 -7.81 -6.43
C ASP A 255 -6.73 -9.24 -6.65
N LEU A 256 -7.45 -9.80 -5.67
CA LEU A 256 -8.05 -11.14 -5.80
C LEU A 256 -9.05 -11.19 -6.95
N GLU A 257 -9.93 -10.19 -7.08
CA GLU A 257 -10.88 -10.07 -8.20
C GLU A 257 -10.20 -10.01 -9.58
N ARG A 258 -8.95 -9.50 -9.62
CA ARG A 258 -8.14 -9.42 -10.84
C ARG A 258 -7.23 -10.62 -11.03
N GLY A 259 -7.34 -11.66 -10.19
CA GLY A 259 -6.49 -12.85 -10.24
C GLY A 259 -5.01 -12.56 -9.97
N ARG A 260 -4.71 -11.49 -9.22
CA ARG A 260 -3.33 -11.09 -8.88
C ARG A 260 -2.97 -11.61 -7.50
N LYS A 261 -1.71 -12.01 -7.34
CA LYS A 261 -1.14 -12.22 -6.00
C LYS A 261 -1.19 -10.94 -5.16
N THR A 262 -1.43 -11.11 -3.87
CA THR A 262 -1.62 -10.06 -2.88
C THR A 262 -0.30 -9.67 -2.20
N GLU A 263 -0.37 -8.75 -1.23
CA GLU A 263 0.76 -8.35 -0.38
C GLU A 263 0.69 -9.00 1.01
N ILE A 264 -0.05 -10.10 1.17
CA ILE A 264 -0.36 -10.70 2.48
C ILE A 264 0.88 -11.01 3.33
N ASP A 265 1.96 -11.52 2.71
CA ASP A 265 3.23 -11.81 3.39
C ASP A 265 3.91 -10.57 4.00
N PHE A 266 3.65 -9.38 3.45
CA PHE A 266 4.20 -8.12 3.96
C PHE A 266 3.24 -7.39 4.90
N ILE A 267 1.99 -7.85 4.98
CA ILE A 267 0.95 -7.31 5.84
C ILE A 267 0.81 -8.22 7.06
N ASN A 268 -0.13 -9.19 7.05
CA ASN A 268 -0.32 -10.10 8.18
C ASN A 268 0.87 -11.06 8.34
N GLY A 269 1.48 -11.54 7.24
CA GLY A 269 2.63 -12.44 7.32
C GLY A 269 3.85 -11.80 7.99
N TYR A 270 4.04 -10.48 7.81
CA TYR A 270 5.10 -9.72 8.48
C TYR A 270 4.84 -9.62 9.99
N VAL A 271 3.59 -9.38 10.39
CA VAL A 271 3.17 -9.40 11.80
C VAL A 271 3.37 -10.80 12.40
N VAL A 272 3.04 -11.86 11.67
CA VAL A 272 3.23 -13.25 12.12
C VAL A 272 4.71 -13.55 12.37
N ALA A 273 5.58 -13.18 11.42
CA ALA A 273 7.01 -13.40 11.57
C ALA A 273 7.58 -12.70 12.81
N LEU A 274 7.19 -11.44 13.05
CA LEU A 274 7.65 -10.69 14.21
C LEU A 274 7.01 -11.16 15.52
N GLY A 275 5.74 -11.54 15.52
CA GLY A 275 5.07 -12.11 16.69
C GLY A 275 5.75 -13.40 17.16
N HIS A 276 6.11 -14.28 16.23
CA HIS A 276 6.92 -15.47 16.57
C HIS A 276 8.29 -15.10 17.14
N ALA A 277 8.95 -14.10 16.57
CA ALA A 277 10.27 -13.66 17.05
C ALA A 277 10.22 -12.98 18.44
N SER A 278 9.12 -12.31 18.78
CA SER A 278 8.92 -11.64 20.08
C SER A 278 8.12 -12.46 21.10
N GLY A 279 7.71 -13.69 20.76
CA GLY A 279 6.93 -14.56 21.64
C GLY A 279 5.48 -14.10 21.86
N VAL A 280 4.95 -13.27 20.96
CA VAL A 280 3.55 -12.80 21.01
C VAL A 280 2.67 -13.75 20.20
N PRO A 281 1.57 -14.30 20.78
CA PRO A 281 0.60 -15.10 20.02
C PRO A 281 -0.07 -14.30 18.90
N VAL A 282 -0.11 -14.89 17.71
CA VAL A 282 -0.59 -14.25 16.46
C VAL A 282 -1.45 -15.20 15.63
N HIS A 283 -2.28 -15.99 16.29
CA HIS A 283 -3.06 -17.08 15.68
C HIS A 283 -4.05 -16.58 14.63
N MET A 284 -4.72 -15.45 14.88
CA MET A 284 -5.66 -14.85 13.93
C MET A 284 -4.93 -14.36 12.69
N ASN A 285 -3.83 -13.62 12.86
CA ASN A 285 -3.02 -13.15 11.74
C ASN A 285 -2.41 -14.30 10.92
N ALA A 286 -1.97 -15.39 11.57
CA ALA A 286 -1.47 -16.58 10.90
C ALA A 286 -2.56 -17.29 10.08
N THR A 287 -3.75 -17.45 10.66
CA THR A 287 -4.91 -18.05 9.99
C THR A 287 -5.34 -17.22 8.78
N ILE A 288 -5.46 -15.90 8.94
CA ILE A 288 -5.77 -14.97 7.84
C ILE A 288 -4.74 -15.10 6.71
N THR A 289 -3.46 -15.16 7.06
CA THR A 289 -2.37 -15.30 6.08
C THR A 289 -2.52 -16.57 5.26
N ASP A 290 -2.78 -17.71 5.91
CA ASP A 290 -2.97 -18.98 5.21
C ASP A 290 -4.26 -18.97 4.34
N LEU A 291 -5.37 -18.46 4.86
CA LEU A 291 -6.62 -18.38 4.10
C LEU A 291 -6.48 -17.54 2.83
N VAL A 292 -5.81 -16.39 2.90
CA VAL A 292 -5.53 -15.57 1.71
C VAL A 292 -4.67 -16.35 0.72
N HIS A 293 -3.63 -17.05 1.18
CA HIS A 293 -2.83 -17.92 0.30
C HIS A 293 -3.64 -19.06 -0.35
N GLN A 294 -4.59 -19.65 0.38
CA GLN A 294 -5.50 -20.66 -0.17
C GLN A 294 -6.41 -20.07 -1.25
N ILE A 295 -6.89 -18.84 -1.05
CA ILE A 295 -7.68 -18.11 -2.06
C ILE A 295 -6.83 -17.78 -3.30
N GLU A 296 -5.59 -17.31 -3.12
CA GLU A 296 -4.68 -17.06 -4.24
C GLU A 296 -4.39 -18.30 -5.08
N ARG A 297 -4.39 -19.49 -4.46
CA ARG A 297 -4.24 -20.80 -5.14
C ARG A 297 -5.55 -21.31 -5.75
N GLY A 298 -6.67 -20.63 -5.55
CA GLY A 298 -7.99 -21.07 -6.00
C GLY A 298 -8.57 -22.26 -5.22
N VAL A 299 -7.97 -22.61 -4.07
CA VAL A 299 -8.49 -23.67 -3.19
C VAL A 299 -9.75 -23.22 -2.48
N LEU A 300 -9.78 -21.94 -2.08
CA LEU A 300 -10.90 -21.28 -1.44
C LEU A 300 -11.34 -20.07 -2.25
N GLN A 301 -12.56 -19.59 -1.97
CA GLN A 301 -13.07 -18.32 -2.50
C GLN A 301 -13.31 -17.34 -1.35
N PRO A 302 -13.17 -16.02 -1.61
CA PRO A 302 -13.67 -14.99 -0.71
C PRO A 302 -15.17 -15.15 -0.52
N THR A 303 -15.65 -15.11 0.73
CA THR A 303 -17.09 -15.25 1.00
C THR A 303 -17.49 -14.68 2.35
N ARG A 304 -18.74 -14.20 2.48
CA ARG A 304 -19.22 -13.50 3.68
C ARG A 304 -19.11 -14.37 4.94
N GLU A 305 -19.24 -15.68 4.78
CA GLU A 305 -19.19 -16.68 5.84
C GLU A 305 -17.80 -16.79 6.51
N ARG A 306 -16.72 -16.30 5.87
CA ARG A 306 -15.37 -16.33 6.45
C ARG A 306 -15.27 -15.66 7.81
N MET A 307 -16.10 -14.66 8.10
CA MET A 307 -16.12 -14.02 9.41
C MET A 307 -16.61 -14.97 10.50
N ASN A 308 -17.60 -15.82 10.20
CA ASN A 308 -18.11 -16.79 11.15
C ASN A 308 -17.06 -17.88 11.40
N GLU A 309 -16.44 -18.40 10.33
CA GLU A 309 -15.38 -19.41 10.42
C GLU A 309 -14.17 -18.95 11.24
N LEU A 310 -13.82 -17.67 11.17
CA LEU A 310 -12.74 -17.08 11.97
C LEU A 310 -13.17 -16.69 13.39
N ALA A 311 -14.47 -16.48 13.61
CA ALA A 311 -14.98 -16.08 14.92
C ALA A 311 -15.00 -17.25 15.89
N ASP A 312 -15.25 -18.46 15.41
CA ASP A 312 -15.31 -19.70 16.20
C ASP A 312 -13.93 -20.09 16.77
#